data_AF-A0A6N7L2R9-F1
#
_entry.id   AF-A0A6N7L2R9-F1
#
_cell.length_a   1.000
_cell.length_b   1.000
_cell.length_c   1.000
_cell.angle_alpha   90.00
_cell.angle_beta   90.00
_cell.angle_gamma   90.00
#
_symmetry.space_group_name_H-M   'P 1'
#
loop_
_entity.id
_entity.type
_entity.pdbx_description
1 polymer ?
#
loop_
_entity_poly.entity_id
_entity_poly.type
_entity_poly.pdbx_seq_one_letter_code
_entity_poly.pdbx_strand_id
1 'polypeptide(L)'
;MERPRFSLKDAAAACGVSVSTIRRYREGGRFPGAEKVDSGWLIPLEDLLAAGLRVNAPSGPDEQPVSGVSDLSEGERARLLRELADARHAQALAEADARHLRDTVTRQDAHLGDLRRAMLALTAGPASTPEPAQEPALSDAHEHPVSVPEQPRSRWWARGR
;
A
#
# COMPACT_ATOMS: atom_id res chain seq x y z
N MET A 1 4.40 -7.49 40.68
CA MET A 1 4.31 -8.28 39.44
C MET A 1 5.37 -9.36 39.53
N GLU A 2 4.99 -10.63 39.59
CA GLU A 2 5.95 -11.73 39.67
C GLU A 2 6.68 -11.86 38.33
N ARG A 3 8.02 -11.88 38.38
CA ARG A 3 8.87 -12.09 37.21
C ARG A 3 9.07 -13.59 37.02
N PRO A 4 8.73 -14.17 35.86
CA PRO A 4 8.91 -15.60 35.64
C PRO A 4 10.41 -15.97 35.72
N ARG A 5 10.69 -17.01 36.50
CA ARG A 5 12.03 -17.57 36.72
C ARG A 5 12.04 -18.99 36.20
N PHE A 6 13.07 -19.34 35.43
CA PHE A 6 13.20 -20.64 34.80
C PHE A 6 14.32 -21.43 35.44
N SER A 7 14.12 -22.74 35.65
CA SER A 7 15.23 -23.63 35.95
C SER A 7 16.14 -23.77 34.72
N LEU A 8 17.37 -24.27 34.87
CA LEU A 8 18.25 -24.57 33.72
C LEU A 8 17.58 -25.40 32.63
N LYS A 9 16.77 -26.40 33.03
CA LYS A 9 16.07 -27.29 32.08
C LYS A 9 14.91 -26.58 31.41
N ASP A 10 14.14 -25.81 32.17
CA ASP A 10 13.00 -25.06 31.63
C ASP A 10 13.47 -23.93 30.72
N ALA A 11 14.57 -23.26 31.06
CA ALA A 11 15.19 -22.25 30.21
C ALA A 11 15.69 -22.85 28.89
N ALA A 12 16.33 -24.03 28.94
CA ALA A 12 16.76 -24.76 27.76
C ALA A 12 15.58 -25.14 26.86
N ALA A 13 14.53 -25.72 27.44
CA ALA A 13 13.32 -26.09 26.72
C ALA A 13 12.60 -24.86 26.13
N ALA A 14 12.47 -23.78 26.90
CA ALA A 14 11.78 -22.57 26.47
C ALA A 14 12.57 -21.78 25.41
N CYS A 15 13.91 -21.85 25.42
CA CYS A 15 14.76 -21.19 24.43
C CYS A 15 15.09 -22.06 23.22
N GLY A 16 14.72 -23.34 23.23
CA GLY A 16 15.08 -24.28 22.16
C GLY A 16 16.58 -24.57 22.06
N VAL A 17 17.33 -24.49 23.17
CA VAL A 17 18.79 -24.75 23.21
C VAL A 17 19.13 -25.86 24.19
N SER A 18 20.33 -26.42 24.10
CA SER A 18 20.77 -27.45 25.05
C SER A 18 21.00 -26.88 26.47
N VAL A 19 20.80 -27.72 27.50
CA VAL A 19 21.12 -27.38 28.90
C VAL A 19 22.61 -27.03 29.07
N SER A 20 23.49 -27.63 28.26
CA SER A 20 24.93 -27.32 28.24
C SER A 20 25.19 -25.88 27.78
N THR A 21 24.44 -25.40 26.78
CA THR A 21 24.51 -24.01 26.30
C THR A 21 24.12 -23.02 27.39
N ILE A 22 23.00 -23.27 28.09
CA ILE A 22 22.56 -22.44 29.22
C ILE A 22 23.61 -22.46 30.35
N ARG A 23 24.18 -23.62 30.68
CA ARG A 23 25.25 -23.73 31.67
C ARG A 23 26.49 -22.92 31.29
N ARG A 24 26.93 -23.01 30.03
CA ARG A 24 28.08 -22.25 29.49
C ARG A 24 27.85 -20.75 29.56
N TYR A 25 26.63 -20.29 29.26
CA TYR A 25 26.27 -18.87 29.32
C TYR A 25 26.31 -18.34 30.75
N ARG A 26 25.82 -19.13 31.72
CA ARG A 26 25.94 -18.81 33.15
C ARG A 26 27.40 -18.72 33.59
N GLU A 27 28.23 -19.71 33.24
CA GLU A 27 29.66 -19.73 33.58
C GLU A 27 30.41 -18.55 32.93
N GLY A 28 29.96 -18.10 31.75
CA GLY A 28 30.43 -16.88 31.09
C GLY A 28 29.83 -15.57 31.61
N GLY A 29 29.08 -15.60 32.72
CA GLY A 29 28.54 -14.40 33.37
C GLY A 29 27.42 -13.69 32.60
N ARG A 30 26.78 -14.36 31.63
CA ARG A 30 25.69 -13.77 30.82
C ARG A 30 24.37 -13.63 31.59
N PHE A 31 24.24 -14.25 32.76
CA PHE A 31 23.04 -14.25 33.60
C PHE A 31 23.36 -13.64 34.98
N PRO A 32 23.41 -12.30 35.09
CA PRO A 32 23.79 -11.63 36.33
C PRO A 32 22.78 -11.80 37.48
N GLY A 33 21.52 -12.06 37.16
CA GLY A 33 20.44 -12.32 38.12
C GLY A 33 20.18 -13.80 38.39
N ALA A 34 21.09 -14.70 38.00
CA ALA A 34 20.94 -16.13 38.27
C ALA A 34 21.13 -16.44 39.77
N GLU A 35 20.11 -17.04 40.38
CA GLU A 35 20.11 -17.41 41.80
C GLU A 35 20.31 -18.92 41.95
N LYS A 36 21.15 -19.33 42.92
CA LYS A 36 21.32 -20.74 43.28
C LYS A 36 20.32 -21.11 44.38
N VAL A 37 19.56 -22.18 44.14
CA VAL A 37 18.54 -22.75 45.03
C VAL A 37 18.88 -24.23 45.27
N ASP A 38 18.28 -24.85 46.27
CA ASP A 38 18.52 -26.27 46.63
C ASP A 38 18.28 -27.24 45.46
N SER A 39 17.37 -26.90 44.54
CA SER A 39 17.03 -27.69 43.35
C SER A 39 17.85 -27.37 42.11
N GLY A 40 18.73 -26.36 42.15
CA GLY A 40 19.56 -25.96 41.01
C GLY A 40 19.71 -24.44 40.85
N TRP A 41 19.78 -23.97 39.61
CA TRP A 41 19.83 -22.54 39.32
C TRP A 41 18.52 -22.06 38.73
N LEU A 42 18.08 -20.90 39.20
CA LEU A 42 16.96 -20.15 38.65
C LEU A 42 17.49 -18.94 37.89
N ILE A 43 17.09 -18.83 36.62
CA ILE A 43 17.49 -17.75 35.72
C ILE A 43 16.24 -16.91 35.43
N PRO A 44 16.29 -15.58 35.66
CA PRO A 44 15.21 -14.68 35.29
C PRO A 44 14.99 -14.65 33.76
N LEU A 45 13.74 -14.46 33.32
CA LEU A 45 13.44 -14.24 31.90
C LEU A 45 14.25 -13.11 31.26
N GLU A 46 14.47 -12.02 32.01
CA GLU A 46 15.20 -10.84 31.53
C GLU A 46 16.64 -11.16 31.15
N ASP A 47 17.30 -12.04 31.92
CA ASP A 47 18.65 -12.49 31.67
C ASP A 47 18.72 -13.38 30.41
N LEU A 48 17.68 -14.19 30.17
CA LEU A 48 17.58 -14.99 28.95
C LEU A 48 17.45 -14.09 27.72
N LEU A 49 16.59 -13.08 27.79
CA LEU A 49 16.40 -12.10 26.71
C LEU A 49 17.65 -11.23 26.51
N ALA A 50 18.30 -10.79 27.59
CA ALA A 50 19.53 -10.00 27.55
C ALA A 50 20.70 -10.77 26.94
N ALA A 51 20.74 -12.09 27.14
CA ALA A 51 21.70 -12.97 26.49
C ALA A 51 21.37 -13.25 25.00
N GLY A 52 20.28 -12.69 24.48
CA GLY A 52 19.84 -12.85 23.10
C GLY A 52 19.09 -14.16 22.82
N LEU A 53 18.67 -14.88 23.86
CA LEU A 53 17.89 -16.11 23.71
C LEU A 53 16.42 -15.77 23.46
N ARG A 54 15.79 -16.49 22.53
CA ARG A 54 14.37 -16.32 22.20
C ARG A 54 13.54 -17.31 23.00
N VAL A 55 12.79 -16.82 23.97
CA VAL A 55 11.87 -17.63 24.77
C VAL A 55 10.56 -17.83 24.00
N ASN A 56 10.13 -19.09 23.89
CA ASN A 56 8.92 -19.51 23.17
C ASN A 56 8.96 -19.25 21.65
N ALA A 57 10.16 -19.32 21.04
CA ALA A 57 10.22 -19.52 19.60
C ALA A 57 9.80 -20.98 19.32
N PRO A 58 8.90 -21.25 18.35
CA PRO A 58 8.63 -22.63 17.95
C PRO A 58 9.97 -23.26 17.61
N SER A 59 10.33 -24.34 18.32
CA SER A 59 11.58 -25.06 18.12
C SER A 59 11.69 -25.42 16.64
N GLY A 60 12.49 -24.66 15.90
CA GLY A 60 13.01 -25.14 14.64
C GLY A 60 13.80 -26.41 14.97
N PRO A 61 13.70 -27.47 14.17
CA PRO A 61 14.57 -28.63 14.35
C PRO A 61 16.02 -28.14 14.37
N ASP A 62 16.82 -28.75 15.25
CA ASP A 62 18.26 -28.53 15.49
C ASP A 62 18.99 -27.73 14.41
N GLU A 63 19.86 -26.80 14.86
CA GLU A 63 20.84 -26.05 14.07
C GLU A 63 21.56 -26.93 13.01
N GLN A 64 20.93 -27.12 11.85
CA GLN A 64 21.62 -27.05 10.59
C GLN A 64 21.83 -25.56 10.30
N PRO A 65 23.00 -25.16 9.77
CA PRO A 65 23.18 -23.78 9.36
C PRO A 65 22.04 -23.45 8.41
N VAL A 66 21.18 -22.52 8.81
CA VAL A 66 20.15 -21.96 7.95
C VAL A 66 20.83 -21.06 6.91
N SER A 67 21.60 -21.70 6.02
CA SER A 67 21.80 -21.26 4.64
C SER A 67 20.50 -21.44 3.83
N GLY A 68 19.35 -21.31 4.48
CA GLY A 68 18.02 -21.57 3.92
C GLY A 68 17.41 -20.36 3.20
N VAL A 69 18.24 -19.41 2.77
CA VAL A 69 17.80 -18.34 1.85
C VAL A 69 18.21 -18.64 0.40
N SER A 70 18.91 -19.75 0.13
CA SER A 70 19.44 -19.98 -1.22
C SER A 70 19.62 -21.45 -1.59
N ASP A 71 18.63 -22.29 -1.32
CA ASP A 71 18.57 -23.65 -1.91
C ASP A 71 17.47 -23.76 -2.97
N LEU A 72 17.24 -22.65 -3.70
CA LEU A 72 16.59 -22.76 -5.01
C LEU A 72 17.59 -23.43 -5.94
N SER A 73 17.18 -24.52 -6.57
CA SER A 73 18.01 -25.15 -7.59
C SER A 73 18.37 -24.13 -8.68
N GLU A 74 19.53 -24.30 -9.31
CA GLU A 74 19.97 -23.43 -10.42
C GLU A 74 18.89 -23.31 -11.51
N GLY A 75 18.14 -24.39 -11.76
CA GLY A 75 17.02 -24.43 -12.69
C GLY A 75 15.81 -23.59 -12.25
N GLU A 76 15.44 -23.64 -10.98
CA GLU A 76 14.38 -22.78 -10.42
C GLU A 76 14.79 -21.31 -10.44
N ARG A 77 16.06 -21.01 -10.10
CA ARG A 77 16.58 -19.65 -10.18
C ARG A 77 16.55 -19.11 -11.60
N ALA A 78 16.99 -19.91 -12.59
CA ALA A 78 16.93 -19.54 -14.00
C ALA A 78 15.49 -19.34 -14.49
N ARG A 79 14.55 -20.18 -14.04
CA ARG A 79 13.12 -20.04 -14.34
C ARG A 79 12.55 -18.73 -13.79
N LEU A 80 12.81 -18.42 -12.51
CA LEU A 80 12.34 -17.20 -11.86
C LEU A 80 12.91 -15.94 -12.51
N LEU A 81 14.20 -15.96 -12.88
CA LEU A 81 14.82 -14.84 -13.59
C LEU A 81 14.18 -14.62 -14.98
N ARG A 82 13.83 -15.69 -15.69
CA ARG A 82 13.13 -15.62 -16.97
C ARG A 82 11.72 -15.05 -16.80
N GLU A 83 10.95 -15.58 -15.86
CA GLU A 83 9.61 -15.11 -15.56
C GLU A 83 9.60 -13.62 -15.16
N LEU A 84 10.58 -13.21 -14.37
CA LEU A 84 10.74 -11.81 -13.98
C LEU A 84 11.17 -10.92 -15.17
N ALA A 85 11.98 -11.43 -16.11
CA ALA A 85 12.32 -10.71 -17.33
C ALA A 85 11.08 -10.54 -18.24
N ASP A 86 10.29 -11.61 -18.41
CA ASP A 86 9.06 -11.61 -19.19
C ASP A 86 8.02 -10.63 -18.58
N ALA A 87 7.86 -10.66 -17.26
CA ALA A 87 6.98 -9.74 -16.54
C ALA A 87 7.40 -8.27 -16.71
N ARG A 88 8.70 -7.97 -16.61
CA ARG A 88 9.22 -6.62 -16.85
C ARG A 88 9.02 -6.16 -18.29
N HIS A 89 9.20 -7.06 -19.25
CA HIS A 89 8.97 -6.75 -20.66
C HIS A 89 7.49 -6.42 -20.92
N ALA A 90 6.58 -7.24 -20.40
CA ALA A 90 5.14 -7.00 -20.50
C ALA A 90 4.73 -5.66 -19.85
N GLN A 91 5.30 -5.32 -18.68
CA GLN A 91 5.09 -4.01 -18.05
C GLN A 91 5.57 -2.86 -18.94
N ALA A 92 6.76 -2.97 -19.53
CA ALA A 92 7.31 -1.94 -20.40
C ALA A 92 6.41 -1.67 -21.64
N LEU A 93 5.85 -2.73 -22.24
CA LEU A 93 4.90 -2.62 -23.34
C LEU A 93 3.60 -1.94 -22.89
N ALA A 94 3.01 -2.40 -21.78
CA ALA A 94 1.78 -1.81 -21.24
C ALA A 94 1.94 -0.32 -20.91
N GLU A 95 3.09 0.08 -20.37
CA GLU A 95 3.39 1.49 -20.12
C GLU A 95 3.55 2.31 -21.40
N ALA A 96 4.18 1.73 -22.43
CA ALA A 96 4.33 2.39 -23.73
C ALA A 96 2.95 2.64 -24.37
N ASP A 97 2.07 1.64 -24.34
CA ASP A 97 0.70 1.75 -24.82
C ASP A 97 -0.09 2.79 -24.03
N ALA A 98 0.02 2.77 -22.69
CA ALA A 98 -0.64 3.75 -21.83
C ALA A 98 -0.17 5.19 -22.12
N ARG A 99 1.13 5.39 -22.36
CA ARG A 99 1.67 6.70 -22.78
C ARG A 99 1.09 7.11 -24.14
N HIS A 100 1.09 6.23 -25.12
CA HIS A 100 0.56 6.51 -26.45
C HIS A 100 -0.93 6.87 -26.44
N LEU A 101 -1.73 6.17 -25.64
CA LEU A 101 -3.16 6.45 -25.48
C LEU A 101 -3.39 7.82 -24.83
N ARG A 102 -2.63 8.17 -23.77
CA ARG A 102 -2.72 9.49 -23.13
C ARG A 102 -2.37 10.62 -24.10
N ASP A 103 -1.32 10.45 -24.90
CA ASP A 103 -0.94 11.44 -25.90
C ASP A 103 -2.04 11.61 -26.95
N THR A 104 -2.66 10.51 -27.37
CA THR A 104 -3.75 10.53 -28.36
C THR A 104 -4.98 11.26 -27.80
N VAL A 105 -5.38 10.95 -26.57
CA VAL A 105 -6.50 11.63 -25.88
C VAL A 105 -6.20 13.12 -25.74
N THR A 106 -4.98 13.48 -25.34
CA THR A 106 -4.57 14.89 -25.19
C THR A 106 -4.67 15.66 -26.50
N ARG A 107 -4.23 15.06 -27.62
CA ARG A 107 -4.36 15.67 -28.96
C ARG A 107 -5.82 15.81 -29.38
N GLN A 108 -6.65 14.81 -29.10
CA GLN A 108 -8.08 14.86 -29.40
C GLN A 108 -8.79 15.95 -28.59
N ASP A 109 -8.49 16.06 -27.30
CA ASP A 109 -9.07 17.10 -26.42
C ASP A 109 -8.69 18.50 -26.89
N ALA A 110 -7.43 18.71 -27.28
CA ALA A 110 -6.98 19.98 -27.86
C ALA A 110 -7.73 20.29 -29.17
N HIS A 111 -7.84 19.31 -30.08
CA HIS A 111 -8.56 19.48 -31.34
C HIS A 111 -10.05 19.80 -31.13
N LEU A 112 -10.71 19.10 -30.20
CA LEU A 112 -12.11 19.38 -29.85
C LEU A 112 -12.26 20.76 -29.21
N GLY A 113 -11.30 21.19 -28.40
CA GLY A 113 -11.26 22.54 -27.83
C GLY A 113 -11.19 23.62 -28.91
N ASP A 114 -10.31 23.44 -29.89
CA ASP A 114 -10.16 24.36 -31.02
C ASP A 114 -11.41 24.38 -31.91
N LEU A 115 -11.99 23.21 -32.21
CA LEU A 115 -13.22 23.11 -32.98
C LEU A 115 -14.39 23.83 -32.28
N ARG A 116 -14.55 23.62 -30.97
CA ARG A 116 -15.56 24.32 -30.16
C ARG A 116 -15.35 25.83 -30.22
N ARG A 117 -14.10 26.31 -30.13
CA ARG A 117 -13.77 27.74 -30.22
C ARG A 117 -14.10 28.32 -31.58
N ALA A 118 -13.74 27.62 -32.67
CA ALA A 118 -14.09 28.02 -34.04
C ALA A 118 -15.60 28.07 -34.25
N MET A 119 -16.34 27.06 -33.81
CA MET A 119 -17.81 27.05 -33.89
C MET A 119 -18.41 28.22 -33.11
N LEU A 120 -17.95 28.48 -31.88
CA LEU A 120 -18.41 29.63 -31.10
C LEU A 120 -18.16 30.94 -31.83
N ALA A 121 -16.97 31.14 -32.42
CA ALA A 121 -16.63 32.34 -33.18
C ALA A 121 -17.51 32.55 -34.43
N LEU A 122 -17.91 31.46 -35.11
CA LEU A 122 -18.81 31.53 -36.27
C LEU A 122 -20.28 31.73 -35.87
N THR A 123 -20.71 31.20 -34.71
CA THR A 123 -22.09 31.34 -34.22
C THR A 123 -22.34 32.64 -33.45
N ALA A 124 -21.31 33.23 -32.85
CA ALA A 124 -21.38 34.56 -32.27
C ALA A 124 -21.50 35.56 -33.44
N GLY A 125 -22.74 35.95 -33.76
CA GLY A 125 -23.01 37.02 -34.71
C GLY A 125 -22.27 38.32 -34.30
N PRO A 126 -22.07 39.26 -35.24
CA PRO A 126 -21.34 40.50 -34.95
C PRO A 126 -21.95 41.13 -33.69
N ALA A 127 -21.11 41.35 -32.68
CA ALA A 127 -21.55 41.93 -31.43
C ALA A 127 -22.36 43.19 -31.74
N SER A 128 -23.66 43.18 -31.39
CA SER A 128 -24.46 44.38 -31.40
C SER A 128 -23.67 45.41 -30.60
N THR A 129 -23.23 46.46 -31.29
CA THR A 129 -22.63 47.65 -30.68
C THR A 129 -23.46 48.00 -29.46
N PRO A 130 -22.88 48.18 -28.27
CA PRO A 130 -23.65 48.63 -27.13
C PRO A 130 -24.14 50.05 -27.45
N GLU A 131 -25.41 50.11 -27.84
CA GLU A 131 -26.17 51.35 -27.95
C GLU A 131 -26.15 51.99 -26.56
N PRO A 132 -25.65 53.24 -26.40
CA PRO A 132 -25.57 53.86 -25.10
C PRO A 132 -26.98 54.10 -24.57
N ALA A 133 -27.25 53.52 -23.40
CA ALA A 133 -28.51 53.65 -22.69
C ALA A 133 -28.76 55.11 -22.25
N GLN A 134 -29.89 55.68 -22.71
CA GLN A 134 -30.65 56.81 -22.12
C GLN A 134 -32.11 56.62 -22.59
N GLU A 135 -33.20 56.61 -21.81
CA GLU A 135 -33.57 56.82 -20.41
C GLU A 135 -34.94 56.10 -20.17
N PRO A 136 -35.34 55.78 -18.94
CA PRO A 136 -36.51 54.94 -18.66
C PRO A 136 -37.81 55.76 -18.66
N ALA A 137 -38.70 55.51 -19.62
CA ALA A 137 -40.10 55.92 -19.52
C ALA A 137 -40.92 54.80 -18.87
N LEU A 138 -41.27 55.03 -17.59
CA LEU A 138 -42.31 54.32 -16.86
C LEU A 138 -43.64 54.34 -17.64
N SER A 139 -44.27 53.18 -17.86
CA SER A 139 -45.73 53.06 -17.80
C SER A 139 -46.19 51.60 -17.79
N ASP A 140 -46.66 51.21 -16.61
CA ASP A 140 -47.79 50.32 -16.28
C ASP A 140 -48.05 48.98 -16.99
N ALA A 141 -48.07 47.98 -16.10
CA ALA A 141 -49.11 46.96 -15.94
C ALA A 141 -49.38 46.00 -17.11
N HIS A 142 -49.06 44.73 -16.91
CA HIS A 142 -50.06 43.65 -16.86
C HIS A 142 -49.57 42.52 -15.94
N GLU A 143 -50.50 42.03 -15.15
CA GLU A 143 -50.36 41.12 -14.02
C GLU A 143 -50.66 39.66 -14.44
N HIS A 144 -49.91 38.71 -13.84
CA HIS A 144 -50.32 37.34 -13.47
C HIS A 144 -50.26 36.19 -14.55
N PRO A 145 -50.23 34.89 -14.14
CA PRO A 145 -48.98 34.14 -13.92
C PRO A 145 -49.01 32.73 -14.56
N VAL A 146 -47.87 32.10 -14.89
CA VAL A 146 -47.86 30.63 -15.09
C VAL A 146 -46.55 30.04 -14.58
N SER A 147 -46.66 29.31 -13.47
CA SER A 147 -45.64 28.39 -12.96
C SER A 147 -45.73 27.04 -13.70
N VAL A 148 -44.66 26.23 -13.51
CA VAL A 148 -44.59 24.75 -13.59
C VAL A 148 -44.00 24.20 -14.91
N PRO A 149 -43.18 23.11 -14.91
CA PRO A 149 -42.22 22.60 -13.92
C PRO A 149 -40.81 22.33 -14.50
N GLU A 150 -39.87 22.15 -13.57
CA GLU A 150 -38.57 21.50 -13.71
C GLU A 150 -38.70 20.09 -14.32
N GLN A 151 -38.12 19.86 -15.50
CA GLN A 151 -38.06 18.51 -16.10
C GLN A 151 -36.80 17.76 -15.62
N PRO A 152 -36.94 16.53 -15.10
CA PRO A 152 -35.80 15.70 -14.71
C PRO A 152 -35.00 15.25 -15.94
N ARG A 153 -33.68 15.41 -15.85
CA ARG A 153 -32.70 15.01 -16.86
C ARG A 153 -32.76 13.50 -17.11
N SER A 154 -33.22 13.11 -18.30
CA SER A 154 -33.17 11.74 -18.82
C SER A 154 -31.72 11.24 -18.89
N ARG A 155 -31.40 10.24 -18.06
CA ARG A 155 -30.18 9.43 -18.10
C ARG A 155 -30.36 8.34 -19.15
N TRP A 156 -29.83 8.54 -20.35
CA TRP A 156 -30.00 7.61 -21.47
C TRP A 156 -28.87 6.56 -21.62
N TRP A 157 -28.02 6.35 -20.61
CA TRP A 157 -26.87 5.44 -20.71
C TRP A 157 -26.85 4.50 -19.50
N ALA A 158 -27.67 3.46 -19.57
CA ALA A 158 -27.55 2.29 -18.70
C ALA A 158 -28.09 1.06 -19.43
N ARG A 159 -27.34 0.53 -20.40
CA ARG A 159 -27.22 -0.93 -20.63
C ARG A 159 -26.23 -1.31 -21.74
N GLY A 160 -25.35 -2.22 -21.35
CA GLY A 160 -24.44 -3.05 -22.16
C GLY A 160 -23.44 -3.59 -21.15
N ARG A 161 -23.75 -4.63 -20.38
CA ARG A 161 -23.90 -6.05 -20.75
C ARG A 161 -22.78 -6.53 -21.66
#